data_AF-A0A7X3SKD6-F1
#
_entry.id   AF-A0A7X3SKD6-F1
#
_cell.length_a   1.000
_cell.length_b   1.000
_cell.length_c   1.000
_cell.angle_alpha   90.00
_cell.angle_beta   90.00
_cell.angle_gamma   90.00
#
_symmetry.space_group_name_H-M   'P 1'
#
loop_
_entity.id
_entity.type
_entity.pdbx_description
1 polymer ?
#
loop_
_entity_poly.entity_id
_entity_poly.type
_entity_poly.pdbx_seq_one_letter_code
_entity_poly.pdbx_strand_id
1 'polypeptide(L)'
;MAEGIHINHEKAKEDAMGVKSAAVYLQSVPLVPQDMRTTLPANAKGKRAYSRAQDEIFRLGTLLDLEAENIRSLNVAFEEFDRMLGEFEKNGSRYPVITVRP
;
A
#
# COMPACT_ATOMS: atom_id res chain seq x y z
N MET A 1 -5.07 3.88 30.78
CA MET A 1 -5.35 4.76 29.63
C MET A 1 -4.97 3.96 28.40
N ALA A 2 -5.73 4.04 27.30
CA ALA A 2 -5.32 3.37 26.07
C ALA A 2 -4.23 4.22 25.41
N GLU A 3 -3.19 3.60 24.90
CA GLU A 3 -2.08 4.28 24.22
C GLU A 3 -2.45 4.51 22.74
N GLY A 4 -2.16 5.70 22.21
CA GLY A 4 -2.34 6.00 20.79
C GLY A 4 -1.38 5.19 19.92
N ILE A 5 -1.71 5.05 18.64
CA ILE A 5 -0.89 4.30 17.67
C ILE A 5 0.31 5.14 17.24
N HIS A 6 0.11 6.44 17.04
CA HIS A 6 1.16 7.44 16.80
C HIS A 6 2.13 7.08 15.68
N ILE A 7 1.63 7.05 14.44
CA ILE A 7 2.46 6.79 13.26
C ILE A 7 3.10 8.05 12.68
N ASN A 8 4.20 7.87 11.94
CA ASN A 8 4.76 8.94 11.12
C ASN A 8 3.97 9.06 9.81
N HIS A 9 3.01 9.98 9.79
CA HIS A 9 2.11 10.18 8.64
C HIS A 9 2.83 10.61 7.35
N GLU A 10 3.88 11.42 7.46
CA GLU A 10 4.64 11.83 6.28
C GLU A 10 5.41 10.64 5.69
N LYS A 11 6.01 9.82 6.56
CA LYS A 11 6.68 8.60 6.11
C LYS A 11 5.72 7.63 5.44
N ALA A 12 4.51 7.45 5.99
CA ALA A 12 3.49 6.59 5.37
C ALA A 12 3.05 7.09 3.98
N LYS A 13 2.93 8.41 3.79
CA LYS A 13 2.64 9.02 2.48
C LYS A 13 3.78 8.80 1.49
N GLU A 14 5.03 8.99 1.93
CA GLU A 14 6.23 8.73 1.11
C GLU A 14 6.29 7.26 0.68
N ASP A 15 6.07 6.33 1.60
CA ASP A 15 6.11 4.90 1.31
C ASP A 15 4.99 4.51 0.32
N ALA A 16 3.77 5.00 0.52
CA ALA A 16 2.68 4.81 -0.44
C ALA A 16 2.99 5.39 -1.83
N MET A 17 3.71 6.52 -1.90
CA MET A 17 4.14 7.11 -3.17
C MET A 17 5.23 6.27 -3.84
N GLY A 18 6.19 5.75 -3.07
CA GLY A 18 7.24 4.86 -3.55
C GLY A 18 6.67 3.58 -4.16
N VAL A 19 5.75 2.92 -3.45
CA VAL A 19 5.08 1.71 -3.92
C VAL A 19 4.29 1.98 -5.21
N LYS A 20 3.51 3.07 -5.25
CA LYS A 20 2.76 3.48 -6.45
C LYS A 20 3.69 3.78 -7.63
N SER A 21 4.84 4.40 -7.37
CA SER A 21 5.84 4.67 -8.41
C SER A 21 6.46 3.39 -8.96
N ALA A 22 6.68 2.38 -8.11
CA ALA A 22 7.16 1.06 -8.54
C ALA A 22 6.14 0.34 -9.45
N ALA A 23 4.84 0.45 -9.14
CA ALA A 23 3.77 -0.13 -9.96
C ALA A 23 3.80 0.33 -11.42
N VAL A 24 4.15 1.61 -11.66
CA VAL A 24 4.26 2.19 -13.02
C VAL A 24 5.28 1.45 -13.90
N TYR A 25 6.35 0.89 -13.31
CA TYR A 25 7.36 0.15 -14.06
C TYR A 25 6.95 -1.29 -14.41
N LEU A 26 5.82 -1.78 -13.89
CA LEU A 26 5.34 -3.15 -14.06
C LEU A 26 4.18 -3.23 -15.07
N GLN A 27 4.18 -2.36 -16.07
CA GLN A 27 3.23 -2.44 -17.16
C GLN A 27 3.61 -3.59 -18.12
N SER A 28 2.62 -4.36 -18.56
CA SER A 28 2.84 -5.41 -19.55
C SER A 28 3.28 -4.80 -20.89
N VAL A 29 4.36 -5.32 -21.45
CA VAL A 29 4.85 -4.98 -22.78
C VAL A 29 4.57 -6.15 -23.72
N PRO A 30 3.83 -5.96 -24.82
CA PRO A 30 3.55 -7.03 -25.75
C PRO A 30 4.82 -7.45 -26.51
N LEU A 31 4.88 -8.73 -26.88
CA LEU A 31 5.98 -9.23 -27.69
C LEU A 31 5.90 -8.62 -29.09
N VAL A 32 6.92 -7.87 -29.48
CA VAL A 32 7.02 -7.33 -30.84
C VAL A 32 7.19 -8.51 -31.82
N PRO A 33 6.43 -8.55 -32.94
CA PRO A 33 6.49 -9.66 -33.90
C PRO A 33 7.88 -9.89 -34.53
N GLN A 34 8.69 -8.84 -34.61
CA GLN A 34 10.06 -8.86 -35.13
C GLN A 34 11.01 -8.36 -34.04
N ASP A 35 11.85 -9.26 -33.53
CA ASP A 35 13.03 -8.87 -32.79
C ASP A 35 14.11 -8.49 -33.80
N MET A 36 14.45 -7.21 -33.94
CA MET A 36 15.53 -6.79 -34.84
C MET A 36 16.92 -7.22 -34.34
N ARG A 37 17.03 -7.80 -33.14
CA ARG A 37 18.29 -8.29 -32.58
C ARG A 37 18.63 -9.72 -33.00
N THR A 38 17.65 -10.52 -33.45
CA THR A 38 17.90 -11.90 -33.90
C THR A 38 17.05 -12.24 -35.12
N THR A 39 17.59 -13.06 -36.04
CA THR A 39 16.82 -13.60 -37.18
C THR A 39 15.93 -14.79 -36.81
N LEU A 40 15.94 -15.23 -35.54
CA LEU A 40 15.23 -16.40 -35.06
C LEU A 40 13.88 -15.98 -34.43
N PRO A 41 12.73 -16.29 -35.05
CA PRO A 41 11.44 -16.00 -34.45
C PRO A 41 11.24 -16.86 -33.20
N ALA A 42 10.70 -16.26 -32.13
CA ALA A 42 10.30 -17.01 -30.95
C ALA A 42 9.31 -18.12 -31.34
N ASN A 43 9.60 -19.36 -30.96
CA ASN A 43 8.69 -20.48 -31.20
C ASN A 43 7.40 -20.34 -30.34
N ALA A 44 6.38 -21.14 -30.65
CA ALA A 44 5.08 -21.06 -29.97
C ALA A 44 5.14 -21.28 -28.45
N LYS A 45 6.16 -21.97 -27.94
CA LYS A 45 6.38 -22.15 -26.50
C LYS A 45 6.98 -20.88 -25.88
N GLY A 46 7.96 -20.26 -26.53
CA GLY A 46 8.57 -19.00 -26.11
C GLY A 46 7.56 -17.86 -26.07
N LYS A 47 6.73 -17.72 -27.12
CA LYS A 47 5.65 -16.72 -27.16
C LYS A 47 4.68 -16.88 -25.98
N ARG A 48 4.23 -18.12 -25.71
CA ARG A 48 3.34 -18.42 -24.59
C ARG A 48 3.98 -18.13 -23.23
N ALA A 49 5.25 -18.49 -23.05
CA ALA A 49 5.97 -18.22 -21.81
C ALA A 49 6.12 -16.71 -21.57
N TYR A 50 6.45 -15.94 -22.61
CA TYR A 50 6.53 -14.50 -22.54
C TYR A 50 5.18 -13.87 -22.20
N SER A 51 4.10 -14.24 -22.88
CA SER A 51 2.76 -13.73 -22.57
C SER A 51 2.37 -13.97 -21.12
N ARG A 52 2.62 -15.17 -20.58
CA ARG A 52 2.37 -15.46 -19.16
C ARG A 52 3.19 -14.57 -18.23
N ALA A 53 4.47 -14.37 -18.54
CA ALA A 53 5.31 -13.48 -17.74
C ALA A 53 4.79 -12.04 -17.74
N GLN A 54 4.30 -11.55 -18.89
CA GLN A 54 3.70 -10.22 -19.00
C GLN A 54 2.40 -10.11 -18.20
N ASP A 55 1.55 -11.14 -18.21
CA ASP A 55 0.33 -11.18 -17.40
C ASP A 55 0.66 -11.11 -15.89
N GLU A 56 1.68 -11.84 -15.44
CA GLU A 56 2.12 -11.82 -14.04
C GLU A 56 2.76 -10.47 -13.66
N ILE A 57 3.54 -9.85 -14.55
CA ILE A 57 4.09 -8.49 -14.34
C ILE A 57 2.95 -7.49 -14.15
N PHE A 58 1.93 -7.52 -15.02
CA PHE A 58 0.78 -6.64 -14.92
C PHE A 58 -0.02 -6.85 -13.63
N ARG A 59 -0.21 -8.11 -13.23
CA ARG A 59 -0.85 -8.45 -11.94
C ARG A 59 -0.07 -7.90 -10.76
N LEU A 60 1.25 -8.05 -10.77
CA LEU A 60 2.10 -7.50 -9.72
C LEU A 60 1.98 -5.98 -9.65
N GLY A 61 2.01 -5.27 -10.78
CA GLY A 61 1.75 -3.83 -10.84
C GLY A 61 0.43 -3.43 -10.19
N THR A 62 -0.65 -4.15 -10.53
CA THR A 62 -1.99 -3.92 -9.95
C THR A 62 -2.02 -4.13 -8.42
N LEU A 63 -1.31 -5.16 -7.93
CA LEU A 63 -1.21 -5.43 -6.49
C LEU A 63 -0.43 -4.33 -5.75
N LEU A 64 0.62 -3.78 -6.36
CA LEU A 64 1.35 -2.66 -5.79
C LEU A 64 0.49 -1.39 -5.74
N ASP A 65 -0.32 -1.12 -6.77
CA ASP A 65 -1.26 0.01 -6.73
C ASP A 65 -2.27 -0.15 -5.59
N LEU A 66 -2.82 -1.35 -5.40
CA LEU A 66 -3.73 -1.65 -4.28
C LEU A 66 -3.03 -1.45 -2.93
N GLU A 67 -1.78 -1.92 -2.80
CA GLU A 67 -1.03 -1.78 -1.56
C GLU A 67 -0.73 -0.33 -1.22
N ALA A 68 -0.44 0.51 -2.22
CA ALA A 68 -0.29 1.95 -2.01
C ALA A 68 -1.58 2.59 -1.47
N GLU A 69 -2.76 2.15 -1.93
CA GLU A 69 -4.04 2.62 -1.39
C GLU A 69 -4.33 2.09 0.01
N ASN A 70 -3.93 0.85 0.32
CA ASN A 70 -4.03 0.30 1.67
C ASN A 70 -3.21 1.11 2.68
N ILE A 71 -1.97 1.45 2.34
CA ILE A 71 -1.09 2.27 3.19
C ILE A 71 -1.72 3.64 3.45
N ARG A 72 -2.25 4.30 2.41
CA ARG A 72 -2.95 5.60 2.58
C ARG A 72 -4.18 5.47 3.48
N SER A 73 -4.98 4.43 3.28
CA SER A 73 -6.21 4.21 4.02
C SER A 73 -5.93 3.94 5.51
N LEU A 74 -4.94 3.09 5.81
CA LEU A 74 -4.51 2.83 7.18
C LEU A 74 -3.91 4.08 7.83
N ASN A 75 -3.16 4.88 7.07
CA ASN A 75 -2.59 6.13 7.56
C ASN A 75 -3.69 7.08 8.08
N VAL A 76 -4.78 7.23 7.33
CA VAL A 76 -5.94 8.03 7.74
C VAL A 76 -6.65 7.40 8.92
N ALA A 77 -6.88 6.07 8.91
CA ALA A 77 -7.56 5.39 9.99
C ALA A 77 -6.83 5.53 11.34
N PHE A 78 -5.50 5.48 11.34
CA PHE A 78 -4.71 5.70 12.55
C PHE A 78 -4.74 7.15 13.04
N GLU A 79 -4.75 8.14 12.14
CA GLU A 79 -4.93 9.55 12.51
C GLU A 79 -6.30 9.77 13.20
N GLU A 80 -7.36 9.19 12.63
CA GLU A 80 -8.70 9.29 13.20
C GLU A 80 -8.82 8.59 14.56
N PHE A 81 -8.20 7.41 14.70
CA PHE A 81 -8.16 6.68 15.96
C PHE A 81 -7.48 7.51 17.07
N ASP A 82 -6.29 8.06 16.79
CA ASP A 82 -5.55 8.87 17.76
C ASP A 82 -6.32 10.14 18.14
N ARG A 83 -7.00 10.78 17.16
CA ARG A 83 -7.86 11.93 17.43
C ARG A 83 -9.01 11.57 18.36
N MET A 84 -9.74 10.49 18.08
CA MET A 84 -10.87 10.03 18.90
C MET A 84 -10.43 9.68 20.31
N LEU A 85 -9.27 9.01 20.45
CA LEU A 85 -8.70 8.67 21.74
C LEU A 85 -8.35 9.93 22.54
N GLY A 86 -7.71 10.92 21.91
CA GLY A 86 -7.39 12.19 22.55
C GLY A 86 -8.64 12.99 22.99
N GLU A 87 -9.74 12.94 22.22
CA GLU A 87 -11.02 13.53 22.62
C GLU A 87 -11.66 12.79 23.80
N PHE A 88 -11.59 11.45 23.80
CA PHE A 88 -12.09 10.62 24.89
C PHE A 88 -11.35 10.93 26.21
N GLU A 89 -10.02 11.06 26.17
CA GLU A 89 -9.22 11.42 27.34
C GLU A 89 -9.54 12.83 27.86
N LYS A 90 -9.72 13.81 26.96
CA LYS A 90 -10.09 15.19 27.33
C LYS A 90 -11.46 15.28 28.00
N ASN A 91 -12.40 14.43 27.58
CA ASN A 91 -13.77 14.46 28.10
C ASN A 91 -13.90 13.82 29.49
N GLY A 92 -12.87 13.11 29.97
CA GLY A 92 -12.77 12.57 31.33
C GLY A 92 -13.82 11.50 31.67
N SER A 93 -13.47 10.55 32.54
CA SER A 93 -14.46 9.63 33.07
C SER A 93 -15.53 10.40 33.84
N ARG A 94 -16.81 10.17 33.50
CA ARG A 94 -17.99 10.88 34.02
C ARG A 94 -18.20 10.76 35.55
N TYR A 95 -17.36 9.99 36.24
CA TYR A 95 -17.49 9.71 37.66
C TYR A 95 -16.36 10.37 38.46
N PRO A 96 -16.69 11.20 39.47
CA PRO A 96 -15.67 11.74 40.36
C PRO A 96 -14.96 10.59 41.09
N VAL A 97 -13.63 10.65 41.13
CA VAL A 97 -12.81 9.77 41.98
C VAL A 97 -13.18 10.08 43.43
N ILE A 98 -13.94 9.20 44.07
CA ILE A 98 -14.25 9.29 45.50
C ILE A 98 -12.93 9.05 46.24
N THR A 99 -12.28 10.12 46.68
CA THR A 99 -11.15 10.04 47.60
C THR A 99 -11.71 9.87 49.01
N VAL A 100 -11.74 8.64 49.48
CA VAL A 100 -12.00 8.36 50.91
C VAL A 100 -10.71 8.75 51.64
N ARG A 101 -10.71 9.90 52.32
CA ARG A 101 -9.64 10.26 53.26
C ARG A 101 -9.83 9.48 54.57
N PRO A 102 -8.77 8.93 55.17
CA PRO A 102 -8.81 8.39 56.53
C PRO A 102 -8.98 9.49 57.58
#